data_AF-A0A5C6CLC0-F1
#
_entry.id   AF-A0A5C6CLC0-F1
#
_cell.length_a   1.000
_cell.length_b   1.000
_cell.length_c   1.000
_cell.angle_alpha   90.00
_cell.angle_beta   90.00
_cell.angle_gamma   90.00
#
_symmetry.space_group_name_H-M   'P 1'
#
loop_
_entity.id
_entity.type
_entity.pdbx_description
1 polymer ?
#
loop_
_entity_poly.entity_id
_entity_poly.type
_entity_poly.pdbx_seq_one_letter_code
_entity_poly.pdbx_strand_id
1 'polypeptide(L)'
;MATQRLTKHNAAMIRAAIDLFRDRGADALLLLLDGSTDWKRISEMAQPLDKPFIVAVDSAHDLEGASEAGLKPLALNKEKAPLLERLQHALLEAAADELIRTNGEVVALYSGFQHGRLDSISHLQLDERMRQLTSRDLQMLESRVPLKTIKAVIDLAAQIGREGREGKPVGTLFVVGDTRKVIEHANDSGVDPFRGYNRKQRNLLDRKVQEDAKEVAQLDGAFIIASDGVIEKSRQMLEVSHEDLTMSKGLGARHWAAAAISRKTKAIAVVVSQSTGTVRLYQDGHLVMRIEPMDKAVKWQEFNFEPPSSSPPDN
;
A
#
# COMPACT_ATOMS: atom_id res chain seq x y z
N MET A 1 7.50 -11.10 28.25
CA MET A 1 6.56 -12.10 27.69
C MET A 1 5.19 -11.78 28.22
N ALA A 2 4.36 -11.15 27.40
CA ALA A 2 2.95 -11.00 27.73
C ALA A 2 2.29 -12.37 27.49
N THR A 3 1.59 -12.90 28.48
CA THR A 3 0.85 -14.16 28.32
C THR A 3 -0.63 -13.83 28.30
N GLN A 4 -1.31 -14.16 27.21
CA GLN A 4 -2.75 -14.01 27.11
C GLN A 4 -3.42 -15.15 27.88
N ARG A 5 -4.09 -14.82 29.00
CA ARG A 5 -4.85 -15.82 29.76
C ARG A 5 -6.15 -16.18 29.03
N LEU A 6 -6.42 -17.47 28.89
CA LEU A 6 -7.69 -17.99 28.36
C LEU A 6 -8.77 -18.00 29.45
N THR A 7 -9.24 -16.81 29.83
CA THR A 7 -10.33 -16.64 30.80
C THR A 7 -11.67 -17.14 30.23
N LYS A 8 -12.68 -17.33 31.08
CA LYS A 8 -14.06 -17.65 30.63
C LYS A 8 -14.59 -16.61 29.64
N HIS A 9 -14.23 -15.33 29.84
CA HIS A 9 -14.57 -14.22 28.94
C HIS A 9 -13.88 -14.38 27.57
N ASN A 10 -12.56 -14.50 27.54
CA ASN A 10 -11.81 -14.67 26.28
C ASN A 10 -12.27 -15.91 25.51
N ALA A 11 -12.54 -17.02 26.22
CA ALA A 11 -13.08 -18.23 25.61
C ALA A 11 -14.52 -18.07 25.07
N ALA A 12 -15.34 -17.19 25.64
CA ALA A 12 -16.65 -16.87 25.09
C ALA A 12 -16.52 -16.01 23.82
N MET A 13 -15.62 -15.04 23.81
CA MET A 13 -15.36 -14.19 22.64
C MET A 13 -14.78 -14.96 21.45
N ILE A 14 -13.87 -15.90 21.71
CA ILE A 14 -13.33 -16.80 20.67
C ILE A 14 -14.46 -17.62 20.04
N ARG A 15 -15.36 -18.19 20.86
CA ARG A 15 -16.53 -18.93 20.33
C ARG A 15 -17.44 -18.04 19.49
N ALA A 16 -17.76 -16.83 19.96
CA ALA A 16 -18.57 -15.89 19.19
C ALA A 16 -17.92 -15.52 17.83
N ALA A 17 -16.60 -15.37 17.78
CA ALA A 17 -15.89 -15.12 16.54
C ALA A 17 -15.90 -16.34 15.60
N ILE A 18 -15.76 -17.56 16.13
CA ILE A 18 -15.87 -18.81 15.36
C ILE A 18 -17.28 -18.98 14.79
N ASP A 19 -18.31 -18.68 15.59
CA ASP A 19 -19.71 -18.76 15.15
C ASP A 19 -19.98 -17.76 14.03
N LEU A 20 -19.52 -16.51 14.17
CA LEU A 20 -19.61 -15.50 13.11
C LEU A 20 -18.84 -15.91 11.85
N PHE A 21 -17.65 -16.47 12.02
CA PHE A 21 -16.81 -16.97 10.93
C PHE A 21 -17.54 -18.05 10.11
N ARG A 22 -18.19 -19.00 10.80
CA ARG A 22 -18.99 -20.07 10.16
C ARG A 22 -20.25 -19.52 9.50
N ASP A 23 -20.98 -18.64 10.18
CA ASP A 23 -22.22 -18.03 9.67
C ASP A 23 -21.99 -17.23 8.39
N ARG A 24 -20.91 -16.46 8.33
CA ARG A 24 -20.53 -15.69 7.14
C ARG A 24 -19.83 -16.52 6.06
N GLY A 25 -19.43 -17.76 6.36
CA GLY A 25 -18.61 -18.55 5.47
C GLY A 25 -17.28 -17.85 5.13
N ALA A 26 -16.75 -17.07 6.07
CA ALA A 26 -15.55 -16.28 5.86
C ALA A 26 -14.35 -17.15 5.48
N ASP A 27 -13.35 -16.60 4.80
CA ASP A 27 -12.21 -17.33 4.26
C ASP A 27 -11.11 -17.60 5.28
N ALA A 28 -10.96 -16.71 6.27
CA ALA A 28 -10.04 -16.93 7.38
C ALA A 28 -10.57 -16.34 8.70
N LEU A 29 -10.15 -16.94 9.80
CA LEU A 29 -10.31 -16.40 11.15
C LEU A 29 -8.95 -15.88 11.61
N LEU A 30 -8.87 -14.60 11.97
CA LEU A 30 -7.67 -13.97 12.49
C LEU A 30 -7.84 -13.66 13.99
N LEU A 31 -6.96 -14.18 14.83
CA LEU A 31 -6.89 -13.84 16.24
C LEU A 31 -5.60 -13.06 16.50
N LEU A 32 -5.74 -11.77 16.77
CA LEU A 32 -4.62 -10.88 17.10
C LEU A 32 -4.49 -10.81 18.63
N LEU A 33 -3.33 -11.21 19.12
CA LEU A 33 -3.04 -11.33 20.55
C LEU A 33 -1.83 -10.47 20.92
N ASP A 34 -1.75 -10.15 22.20
CA ASP A 34 -0.63 -9.40 22.76
C ASP A 34 0.55 -10.31 23.16
N GLY A 35 0.36 -11.63 23.13
CA GLY A 35 1.42 -12.61 23.36
C GLY A 35 0.90 -14.05 23.44
N SER A 36 1.71 -14.94 24.01
CA SER A 36 1.51 -16.40 23.99
C SER A 36 0.29 -16.87 24.79
N THR A 37 -0.29 -18.01 24.41
CA THR A 37 -1.44 -18.62 25.08
C THR A 37 -1.48 -20.13 24.88
N ASP A 38 -2.53 -20.79 25.37
CA ASP A 38 -2.75 -22.23 25.19
C ASP A 38 -3.29 -22.53 23.78
N TRP A 39 -2.36 -22.75 22.84
CA TRP A 39 -2.67 -22.99 21.43
C TRP A 39 -3.51 -24.25 21.19
N LYS A 40 -3.29 -25.32 21.97
CA LYS A 40 -4.04 -26.57 21.85
C LYS A 40 -5.51 -26.33 22.18
N ARG A 41 -5.77 -25.63 23.29
CA ARG A 41 -7.13 -25.33 23.71
C ARG A 41 -7.86 -24.40 22.73
N ILE A 42 -7.16 -23.44 22.12
CA ILE A 42 -7.74 -22.60 21.06
C ILE A 42 -8.10 -23.44 19.82
N SER A 43 -7.20 -24.34 19.40
CA SER A 43 -7.45 -25.24 18.27
C SER A 43 -8.65 -26.16 18.52
N GLU A 44 -8.74 -26.77 19.71
CA GLU A 44 -9.89 -27.61 20.10
C GLU A 44 -11.22 -26.88 20.05
N MET A 45 -11.25 -25.59 20.42
CA MET A 45 -12.48 -24.78 20.36
C MET A 45 -12.93 -24.48 18.92
N ALA A 46 -12.00 -24.42 17.97
CA ALA A 46 -12.28 -24.13 16.57
C ALA A 46 -12.62 -25.37 15.75
N GLN A 47 -12.25 -26.57 16.20
CA GLN A 47 -12.48 -27.78 15.43
C GLN A 47 -13.97 -28.16 15.34
N PRO A 48 -14.44 -28.64 14.17
CA PRO A 48 -13.73 -28.65 12.89
C PRO A 48 -13.67 -27.22 12.28
N LEU A 49 -12.50 -26.84 11.77
CA LEU A 49 -12.31 -25.68 10.92
C LEU A 49 -11.58 -26.15 9.66
N ASP A 50 -12.24 -25.97 8.52
CA ASP A 50 -11.80 -26.37 7.17
C ASP A 50 -11.02 -25.27 6.44
N LYS A 51 -10.91 -24.11 7.08
CA LYS A 51 -10.27 -22.90 6.57
C LYS A 51 -9.21 -22.38 7.55
N PRO A 52 -8.28 -21.50 7.11
CA PRO A 52 -7.18 -21.03 7.95
C PRO A 52 -7.64 -20.32 9.23
N PHE A 53 -7.11 -20.78 10.37
CA PHE A 53 -7.16 -20.06 11.65
C PHE A 53 -5.78 -19.45 11.93
N ILE A 54 -5.67 -18.14 11.71
CA ILE A 54 -4.45 -17.36 11.84
C ILE A 54 -4.34 -16.80 13.26
N VAL A 55 -3.18 -16.97 13.88
CA VAL A 55 -2.85 -16.35 15.17
C VAL A 55 -1.69 -15.39 14.97
N ALA A 56 -1.94 -14.12 15.24
CA ALA A 56 -0.96 -13.05 15.04
C ALA A 56 -0.51 -12.47 16.39
N VAL A 57 0.79 -12.35 16.58
CA VAL A 57 1.42 -11.70 17.75
C VAL A 57 2.67 -10.96 17.30
N ASP A 58 3.20 -10.08 18.15
CA ASP A 58 4.36 -9.28 17.78
C ASP A 58 5.69 -10.05 17.82
N SER A 59 5.84 -11.01 18.72
CA SER A 59 7.08 -11.79 18.90
C SER A 59 6.95 -13.21 18.36
N ALA A 60 7.89 -13.63 17.52
CA ALA A 60 7.93 -14.99 17.00
C ALA A 60 8.07 -16.05 18.11
N HIS A 61 8.73 -15.71 19.22
CA HIS A 61 8.85 -16.60 20.38
C HIS A 61 7.48 -16.90 21.01
N ASP A 62 6.55 -15.95 20.98
CA ASP A 62 5.22 -16.18 21.55
C ASP A 62 4.38 -17.16 20.71
N LEU A 63 4.76 -17.44 19.45
CA LEU A 63 4.07 -18.36 18.55
C LEU A 63 4.54 -19.82 18.66
N GLU A 64 5.51 -20.11 19.52
CA GLU A 64 6.01 -21.48 19.69
C GLU A 64 4.86 -22.45 20.02
N GLY A 65 4.80 -23.57 19.30
CA GLY A 65 3.75 -24.58 19.44
C GLY A 65 2.42 -24.29 18.72
N ALA A 66 2.22 -23.10 18.15
CA ALA A 66 0.96 -22.77 17.46
C ALA A 66 0.75 -23.61 16.18
N SER A 67 1.80 -23.79 15.37
CA SER A 67 1.76 -24.60 14.14
C SER A 67 1.45 -26.08 14.44
N GLU A 68 2.04 -26.62 15.52
CA GLU A 68 1.81 -28.00 15.97
C GLU A 68 0.35 -28.23 16.41
N ALA A 69 -0.31 -27.19 16.91
CA ALA A 69 -1.74 -27.21 17.24
C ALA A 69 -2.65 -27.07 15.99
N GLY A 70 -2.10 -26.95 14.78
CA GLY A 70 -2.86 -26.78 13.54
C GLY A 70 -3.27 -25.33 13.21
N LEU A 71 -2.76 -24.36 13.96
CA LEU A 71 -2.99 -22.93 13.70
C LEU A 71 -1.96 -22.39 12.69
N LYS A 72 -2.23 -21.23 12.10
CA LYS A 72 -1.31 -20.52 11.19
C LYS A 72 -0.64 -19.36 11.94
N PRO A 73 0.61 -19.53 12.42
CA PRO A 73 1.30 -18.49 13.17
C PRO A 73 1.74 -17.34 12.26
N LEU A 74 1.58 -16.10 12.74
CA LEU A 74 1.99 -14.89 12.03
C LEU A 74 2.72 -13.92 12.97
N ALA A 75 4.02 -13.72 12.77
CA ALA A 75 4.82 -12.80 13.58
C ALA A 75 4.82 -11.40 12.98
N LEU A 76 4.37 -10.39 13.74
CA LEU A 76 4.23 -9.02 13.25
C LEU A 76 5.49 -8.17 13.44
N ASN A 77 6.34 -8.47 14.43
CA ASN A 77 7.51 -7.66 14.80
C ASN A 77 7.15 -6.17 15.07
N LYS A 78 5.99 -5.93 15.71
CA LYS A 78 5.34 -4.62 15.85
C LYS A 78 4.90 -4.30 17.28
N GLU A 79 5.67 -4.70 18.30
CA GLU A 79 5.36 -4.58 19.76
C GLU A 79 4.94 -3.16 20.25
N LYS A 80 5.15 -2.11 19.46
CA LYS A 80 4.80 -0.72 19.81
C LYS A 80 3.84 -0.05 18.82
N ALA A 81 3.38 -0.77 17.80
CA ALA A 81 2.50 -0.19 16.80
C ALA A 81 1.06 -0.08 17.35
N PRO A 82 0.30 0.95 16.95
CA PRO A 82 -1.13 1.03 17.25
C PRO A 82 -1.88 -0.20 16.76
N LEU A 83 -2.99 -0.55 17.44
CA LEU A 83 -3.82 -1.72 17.11
C LEU A 83 -4.21 -1.78 15.63
N LEU A 84 -4.66 -0.65 15.06
CA LEU A 84 -5.07 -0.60 13.65
C LEU A 84 -3.91 -0.93 12.71
N GLU A 85 -2.69 -0.48 13.03
CA GLU A 85 -1.50 -0.80 12.25
C GLU A 85 -1.13 -2.28 12.36
N ARG A 86 -1.18 -2.84 13.59
CA ARG A 86 -0.95 -4.28 13.83
C ARG A 86 -1.96 -5.14 13.06
N LEU A 87 -3.24 -4.77 13.08
CA LEU A 87 -4.30 -5.45 12.34
C LEU A 87 -4.08 -5.36 10.82
N GLN A 88 -3.78 -4.17 10.29
CA GLN A 88 -3.48 -3.98 8.88
C GLN A 88 -2.27 -4.82 8.44
N HIS A 89 -1.21 -4.82 9.23
CA HIS A 89 -0.01 -5.61 8.93
C HIS A 89 -0.31 -7.12 8.96
N ALA A 90 -1.08 -7.59 9.95
CA ALA A 90 -1.49 -8.99 10.03
C ALA A 90 -2.27 -9.45 8.78
N LEU A 91 -3.20 -8.61 8.29
CA LEU A 91 -3.95 -8.92 7.07
C LEU A 91 -3.05 -8.95 5.83
N LEU A 92 -2.08 -8.04 5.75
CA LEU A 92 -1.14 -7.95 4.63
C LEU A 92 -0.20 -9.15 4.57
N GLU A 93 0.43 -9.50 5.69
CA GLU A 93 1.34 -10.65 5.77
C GLU A 93 0.57 -11.96 5.53
N ALA A 94 -0.62 -12.10 6.11
CA ALA A 94 -1.45 -13.27 5.86
C ALA A 94 -1.88 -13.41 4.39
N ALA A 95 -2.12 -12.30 3.69
CA ALA A 95 -2.37 -12.32 2.25
C ALA A 95 -1.10 -12.64 1.43
N ALA A 96 0.07 -12.14 1.87
CA ALA A 96 1.36 -12.43 1.24
C ALA A 96 1.75 -13.92 1.35
N ASP A 97 1.41 -14.54 2.47
CA ASP A 97 1.57 -15.98 2.74
C ASP A 97 0.45 -16.85 2.16
N GLU A 98 -0.45 -16.26 1.37
CA GLU A 98 -1.59 -16.94 0.72
C GLU A 98 -2.56 -17.61 1.71
N LEU A 99 -2.52 -17.21 2.98
CA LEU A 99 -3.45 -17.66 4.02
C LEU A 99 -4.83 -17.03 3.87
N ILE A 100 -4.90 -15.87 3.21
CA ILE A 100 -6.14 -15.14 2.93
C ILE A 100 -6.16 -14.73 1.45
N ARG A 101 -7.33 -14.84 0.83
CA ARG A 101 -7.56 -14.34 -0.54
C ARG A 101 -7.65 -12.82 -0.54
N THR A 102 -7.15 -12.18 -1.59
CA THR A 102 -7.12 -10.72 -1.72
C THR A 102 -8.49 -10.07 -1.84
N ASN A 103 -9.51 -10.84 -2.22
CA ASN A 103 -10.92 -10.46 -2.25
C ASN A 103 -11.76 -11.29 -1.26
N GLY A 104 -11.10 -11.89 -0.27
CA GLY A 104 -11.73 -12.81 0.67
C GLY A 104 -12.36 -12.11 1.86
N GLU A 105 -13.12 -12.86 2.65
CA GLU A 105 -13.70 -12.37 3.90
C GLU A 105 -12.91 -12.86 5.10
N VAL A 106 -12.67 -11.99 6.08
CA VAL A 106 -11.92 -12.31 7.30
C VAL A 106 -12.74 -11.93 8.51
N VAL A 107 -12.82 -12.81 9.49
CA VAL A 107 -13.28 -12.43 10.83
C VAL A 107 -12.05 -12.23 11.70
N ALA A 108 -11.90 -11.03 12.27
CA ALA A 108 -10.80 -10.68 13.15
C ALA A 108 -11.28 -10.50 14.59
N LEU A 109 -10.61 -11.15 15.55
CA LEU A 109 -10.84 -11.00 16.99
C LEU A 109 -9.60 -10.41 17.66
N TYR A 110 -9.77 -9.38 18.48
CA TYR A 110 -8.67 -8.64 19.11
C TYR A 110 -9.09 -7.93 20.41
N SER A 111 -8.09 -7.41 21.12
CA SER A 111 -8.23 -6.53 22.29
C SER A 111 -8.33 -5.07 21.83
N GLY A 112 -9.54 -4.52 21.72
CA GLY A 112 -9.79 -3.17 21.21
C GLY A 112 -9.62 -2.08 22.26
N PHE A 113 -10.07 -2.33 23.50
CA PHE A 113 -10.10 -1.31 24.56
C PHE A 113 -9.25 -1.70 25.77
N GLN A 114 -9.14 -3.00 26.08
CA GLN A 114 -8.39 -3.49 27.23
C GLN A 114 -7.36 -4.54 26.82
N HIS A 115 -6.08 -4.25 27.08
CA HIS A 115 -4.98 -5.18 26.83
C HIS A 115 -5.23 -6.51 27.56
N GLY A 116 -4.98 -7.64 26.90
CA GLY A 116 -5.23 -8.95 27.50
C GLY A 116 -6.69 -9.40 27.59
N ARG A 117 -7.65 -8.56 27.16
CA ARG A 117 -9.08 -8.88 27.15
C ARG A 117 -9.65 -8.74 25.74
N LEU A 118 -9.99 -9.88 25.15
CA LEU A 118 -10.66 -9.92 23.86
C LEU A 118 -12.04 -9.28 24.02
N ASP A 119 -12.33 -8.23 23.26
CA ASP A 119 -13.56 -7.44 23.41
C ASP A 119 -14.16 -7.01 22.05
N SER A 120 -13.42 -7.17 20.95
CA SER A 120 -13.77 -6.63 19.65
C SER A 120 -13.68 -7.70 18.57
N ILE A 121 -14.76 -7.89 17.81
CA ILE A 121 -14.83 -8.75 16.62
C ILE A 121 -15.18 -7.88 15.42
N SER A 122 -14.43 -8.01 14.34
CA SER A 122 -14.69 -7.34 13.07
C SER A 122 -14.85 -8.36 11.94
N HIS A 123 -15.91 -8.22 11.13
CA HIS A 123 -16.02 -8.90 9.84
C HIS A 123 -15.51 -7.95 8.76
N LEU A 124 -14.48 -8.38 8.04
CA LEU A 124 -13.72 -7.58 7.10
C LEU A 124 -13.86 -8.20 5.71
N GLN A 125 -14.42 -7.45 4.77
CA GLN A 125 -14.35 -7.79 3.36
C GLN A 125 -13.07 -7.19 2.80
N LEU A 126 -12.12 -8.05 2.41
CA LEU A 126 -10.90 -7.57 1.78
C LEU A 126 -11.21 -7.18 0.34
N ASP A 127 -10.75 -5.99 -0.05
CA ASP A 127 -10.73 -5.56 -1.44
C ASP A 127 -9.34 -5.86 -2.00
N GLU A 128 -9.23 -6.16 -3.31
CA GLU A 128 -7.94 -6.35 -4.01
C GLU A 128 -6.98 -5.17 -3.78
N ARG A 129 -7.53 -3.99 -3.46
CA ARG A 129 -6.80 -2.79 -3.05
C ARG A 129 -5.91 -2.96 -1.82
N MET A 130 -6.11 -4.01 -1.03
CA MET A 130 -5.27 -4.33 0.13
C MET A 130 -3.92 -4.95 -0.23
N ARG A 131 -3.68 -5.39 -1.47
CA ARG A 131 -2.33 -5.82 -1.85
C ARG A 131 -1.36 -4.63 -1.83
N GLN A 132 -0.49 -4.59 -0.83
CA GLN A 132 0.73 -3.80 -0.95
C GLN A 132 1.58 -4.41 -2.08
N LEU A 133 2.13 -3.55 -2.91
CA LEU A 133 2.99 -3.96 -4.01
C LEU A 133 4.20 -4.71 -3.46
N THR A 134 4.32 -6.01 -3.75
CA THR A 134 5.43 -6.79 -3.24
C THR A 134 6.63 -6.71 -4.18
N SER A 135 7.83 -6.98 -3.64
CA SER A 135 9.03 -7.11 -4.46
C SER A 135 8.91 -8.24 -5.49
N ARG A 136 8.08 -9.27 -5.23
CA ARG A 136 7.81 -10.37 -6.19
C ARG A 136 6.98 -9.87 -7.37
N ASP A 137 5.95 -9.06 -7.12
CA ASP A 137 5.14 -8.46 -8.20
C ASP A 137 6.00 -7.59 -9.13
N LEU A 138 6.99 -6.87 -8.56
CA LEU A 138 7.95 -6.09 -9.35
C LEU A 138 8.98 -6.94 -10.10
N GLN A 139 9.37 -8.10 -9.56
CA GLN A 139 10.28 -9.03 -10.22
C GLN A 139 9.67 -9.69 -11.45
N MET A 140 8.34 -9.81 -11.51
CA MET A 140 7.62 -10.30 -12.68
C MET A 140 7.64 -9.29 -13.85
N LEU A 141 7.94 -8.01 -13.59
CA LEU A 141 8.22 -7.05 -14.65
C LEU A 141 9.57 -7.40 -15.27
N GLU A 142 9.59 -7.90 -16.51
CA GLU A 142 10.81 -8.12 -17.29
C GLU A 142 11.46 -6.78 -17.68
N SER A 143 11.94 -6.04 -16.69
CA SER A 143 12.43 -4.69 -16.83
C SER A 143 13.95 -4.64 -16.80
N ARG A 144 14.51 -3.74 -17.63
CA ARG A 144 15.93 -3.37 -17.57
C ARG A 144 16.23 -2.34 -16.47
N VAL A 145 15.19 -1.83 -15.80
CA VAL A 145 15.32 -0.86 -14.72
C VAL A 145 15.49 -1.63 -13.39
N PRO A 146 16.51 -1.30 -12.58
CA PRO A 146 16.67 -1.88 -11.25
C PRO A 146 15.41 -1.75 -10.38
N LEU A 147 15.06 -2.83 -9.66
CA LEU A 147 13.88 -2.89 -8.78
C LEU A 147 13.81 -1.73 -7.78
N LYS A 148 14.95 -1.33 -7.22
CA LYS A 148 15.03 -0.20 -6.27
C LYS A 148 14.48 1.10 -6.87
N THR A 149 14.73 1.35 -8.16
CA THR A 149 14.32 2.57 -8.85
C THR A 149 12.84 2.50 -9.20
N ILE A 150 12.37 1.36 -9.73
CA ILE A 150 10.95 1.13 -10.02
C ILE A 150 10.12 1.32 -8.74
N LYS A 151 10.56 0.68 -7.65
CA LYS A 151 9.89 0.79 -6.35
C LYS A 151 9.82 2.24 -5.87
N ALA A 152 10.93 2.98 -5.92
CA ALA A 152 10.94 4.38 -5.50
C ALA A 152 9.97 5.27 -6.30
N VAL A 153 9.89 5.06 -7.62
CA VAL A 153 8.95 5.80 -8.49
C VAL A 153 7.50 5.40 -8.21
N ILE A 154 7.22 4.11 -8.02
CA ILE A 154 5.87 3.63 -7.69
C ILE A 154 5.41 4.14 -6.32
N ASP A 155 6.28 4.07 -5.31
CA ASP A 155 5.99 4.57 -3.97
C ASP A 155 5.70 6.08 -4.00
N LEU A 156 6.49 6.85 -4.75
CA LEU A 156 6.25 8.27 -4.96
C LEU A 156 4.92 8.52 -5.69
N ALA A 157 4.64 7.78 -6.76
CA ALA A 157 3.39 7.89 -7.51
C ALA A 157 2.17 7.56 -6.64
N ALA A 158 2.27 6.54 -5.78
CA ALA A 158 1.21 6.16 -4.86
C ALA A 158 1.00 7.22 -3.76
N GLN A 159 2.08 7.85 -3.28
CA GLN A 159 1.97 9.00 -2.36
C GLN A 159 1.27 10.17 -3.05
N ILE A 160 1.67 10.54 -4.27
CA ILE A 160 1.01 11.63 -5.04
C ILE A 160 -0.47 11.30 -5.28
N GLY A 161 -0.79 10.06 -5.66
CA GLY A 161 -2.18 9.63 -5.89
C GLY A 161 -3.05 9.68 -4.63
N ARG A 162 -2.47 9.40 -3.46
CA ARG A 162 -3.17 9.40 -2.17
C ARG A 162 -3.29 10.78 -1.54
N GLU A 163 -2.18 11.51 -1.49
CA GLU A 163 -2.07 12.79 -0.79
C GLU A 163 -2.49 13.96 -1.69
N GLY A 164 -2.31 13.80 -3.00
CA GLY A 164 -2.31 14.92 -3.93
C GLY A 164 -1.23 15.92 -3.55
N ARG A 165 -1.54 17.21 -3.69
CA ARG A 165 -0.73 18.29 -3.14
C ARG A 165 -1.65 19.33 -2.52
N GLU A 166 -1.37 19.70 -1.27
CA GLU A 166 -2.21 20.62 -0.48
C GLU A 166 -3.69 20.19 -0.46
N GLY A 167 -3.94 18.87 -0.48
CA GLY A 167 -5.28 18.29 -0.51
C GLY A 167 -5.97 18.30 -1.88
N LYS A 168 -5.34 18.85 -2.92
CA LYS A 168 -5.85 18.81 -4.30
C LYS A 168 -5.32 17.59 -5.03
N PRO A 169 -6.16 16.87 -5.79
CA PRO A 169 -5.70 15.75 -6.58
C PRO A 169 -4.74 16.19 -7.68
N VAL A 170 -3.64 15.45 -7.84
CA VAL A 170 -2.59 15.71 -8.83
C VAL A 170 -2.42 14.49 -9.72
N GLY A 171 -2.44 14.70 -11.04
CA GLY A 171 -2.11 13.66 -12.02
C GLY A 171 -0.70 13.85 -12.53
N THR A 172 0.05 12.76 -12.66
CA THR A 172 1.49 12.83 -12.96
C THR A 172 1.89 11.67 -13.85
N LEU A 173 2.90 11.90 -14.71
CA LEU A 173 3.48 10.87 -15.57
C LEU A 173 4.98 10.78 -15.30
N PHE A 174 5.45 9.59 -14.96
CA PHE A 174 6.87 9.25 -14.86
C PHE A 174 7.22 8.26 -15.97
N VAL A 175 8.33 8.48 -16.66
CA VAL A 175 8.89 7.54 -17.65
C VAL A 175 10.29 7.17 -17.20
N VAL A 176 10.52 5.89 -16.96
CA VAL A 176 11.71 5.37 -16.28
C VAL A 176 12.50 4.44 -17.20
N GLY A 177 13.78 4.74 -17.39
CA GLY A 177 14.65 3.98 -18.28
C GLY A 177 14.62 4.45 -19.73
N ASP A 178 15.47 3.86 -20.57
CA ASP A 178 15.67 4.17 -22.00
C ASP A 178 15.71 5.68 -22.32
N THR A 179 16.28 6.47 -21.40
CA THR A 179 16.11 7.92 -21.31
C THR A 179 16.46 8.64 -22.60
N ARG A 180 17.49 8.18 -23.32
CA ARG A 180 17.93 8.80 -24.58
C ARG A 180 16.83 8.73 -25.64
N LYS A 181 16.23 7.56 -25.85
CA LYS A 181 15.13 7.38 -26.80
C LYS A 181 13.85 8.07 -26.34
N VAL A 182 13.59 8.10 -25.03
CA VAL A 182 12.43 8.83 -24.51
C VAL A 182 12.56 10.33 -24.80
N ILE A 183 13.75 10.90 -24.64
CA ILE A 183 14.03 12.32 -24.93
C ILE A 183 13.84 12.64 -26.42
N GLU A 184 14.13 11.71 -27.34
CA GLU A 184 13.86 11.89 -28.79
C GLU A 184 12.36 12.04 -29.10
N HIS A 185 11.49 11.60 -28.18
CA HIS A 185 10.03 11.73 -28.28
C HIS A 185 9.46 12.76 -27.30
N ALA A 186 10.29 13.66 -26.77
CA ALA A 186 9.90 14.59 -25.74
C ALA A 186 10.37 16.01 -26.05
N ASN A 187 9.47 16.98 -25.82
CA ASN A 187 9.77 18.39 -25.92
C ASN A 187 9.52 19.10 -24.58
N ASP A 188 10.27 20.16 -24.32
CA ASP A 188 10.13 20.94 -23.10
C ASP A 188 8.76 21.67 -23.11
N SER A 189 7.89 21.40 -22.14
CA SER A 189 6.62 22.13 -21.99
C SER A 189 6.78 23.46 -21.24
N GLY A 190 7.97 23.70 -20.68
CA GLY A 190 8.34 24.88 -19.91
C GLY A 190 9.74 24.75 -19.31
N VAL A 191 10.07 25.63 -18.36
CA VAL A 191 11.36 25.57 -17.66
C VAL A 191 11.39 24.36 -16.74
N ASP A 192 12.35 23.47 -16.95
CA ASP A 192 12.60 22.28 -16.14
C ASP A 192 13.23 22.67 -14.78
N PRO A 193 12.50 22.51 -13.65
CA PRO A 193 13.02 22.88 -12.32
C PRO A 193 14.18 22.02 -11.84
N PHE A 194 14.44 20.86 -12.45
CA PHE A 194 15.60 20.03 -12.12
C PHE A 194 16.80 20.32 -13.01
N ARG A 195 16.70 21.21 -14.01
CA ARG A 195 17.83 21.52 -14.89
C ARG A 195 18.95 22.26 -14.16
N GLY A 196 20.20 21.84 -14.41
CA GLY A 196 21.40 22.50 -13.88
C GLY A 196 21.85 22.00 -12.50
N TYR A 197 21.02 21.25 -11.78
CA TYR A 197 21.41 20.63 -10.52
C TYR A 197 22.31 19.39 -10.75
N ASN A 198 23.17 19.10 -9.78
CA ASN A 198 24.02 17.92 -9.85
C ASN A 198 23.17 16.62 -9.74
N ARG A 199 23.74 15.46 -10.10
CA ARG A 199 23.01 14.18 -10.09
C ARG A 199 22.46 13.80 -8.71
N LYS A 200 23.14 14.17 -7.62
CA LYS A 200 22.71 13.84 -6.25
C LYS A 200 21.43 14.59 -5.89
N GLN A 201 21.34 15.87 -6.24
CA GLN A 201 20.16 16.72 -6.01
C GLN A 201 18.98 16.42 -6.94
N ARG A 202 19.11 15.43 -7.82
CA ARG A 202 18.07 14.99 -8.76
C ARG A 202 17.74 13.50 -8.62
N ASN A 203 18.30 12.83 -7.62
CA ASN A 203 18.10 11.39 -7.47
C ASN A 203 16.88 11.10 -6.58
N LEU A 204 15.88 10.42 -7.14
CA LEU A 204 14.64 10.04 -6.45
C LEU A 204 14.81 9.03 -5.32
N LEU A 205 16.00 8.47 -5.13
CA LEU A 205 16.30 7.67 -3.94
C LEU A 205 16.49 8.55 -2.70
N ASP A 206 16.70 9.86 -2.87
CA ASP A 206 16.70 10.83 -1.77
C ASP A 206 15.28 11.33 -1.50
N ARG A 207 14.83 11.20 -0.25
CA ARG A 207 13.51 11.65 0.20
C ARG A 207 13.29 13.15 0.01
N LYS A 208 14.33 13.98 0.08
CA LYS A 208 14.20 15.42 -0.16
C LYS A 208 13.82 15.69 -1.62
N VAL A 209 14.48 15.00 -2.56
CA VAL A 209 14.19 15.10 -3.99
C VAL A 209 12.78 14.58 -4.30
N GLN A 210 12.31 13.55 -3.58
CA GLN A 210 10.93 13.08 -3.71
C GLN A 210 9.91 14.17 -3.33
N GLU A 211 10.13 14.90 -2.24
CA GLU A 211 9.26 16.03 -1.86
C GLU A 211 9.32 17.16 -2.90
N ASP A 212 10.51 17.53 -3.38
CA ASP A 212 10.66 18.52 -4.46
C ASP A 212 9.92 18.07 -5.74
N ALA A 213 9.97 16.77 -6.07
CA ALA A 213 9.26 16.20 -7.21
C ALA A 213 7.73 16.27 -7.03
N LYS A 214 7.20 16.18 -5.80
CA LYS A 214 5.76 16.38 -5.53
C LYS A 214 5.33 17.82 -5.81
N GLU A 215 6.16 18.82 -5.53
CA GLU A 215 5.87 20.21 -5.90
C GLU A 215 5.75 20.37 -7.41
N VAL A 216 6.71 19.80 -8.14
CA VAL A 216 6.79 19.87 -9.60
C VAL A 216 5.71 19.01 -10.27
N ALA A 217 5.24 17.95 -9.63
CA ALA A 217 4.23 17.04 -10.16
C ALA A 217 2.87 17.70 -10.44
N GLN A 218 2.60 18.85 -9.84
CA GLN A 218 1.42 19.70 -10.12
C GLN A 218 1.47 20.34 -11.51
N LEU A 219 2.67 20.45 -12.09
CA LEU A 219 2.90 21.09 -13.38
C LEU A 219 2.67 20.10 -14.51
N ASP A 220 2.39 20.62 -15.70
CA ASP A 220 2.11 19.76 -16.84
C ASP A 220 3.38 19.17 -17.48
N GLY A 221 3.26 17.92 -17.95
CA GLY A 221 4.31 17.13 -18.56
C GLY A 221 4.73 15.91 -17.75
N ALA A 222 5.67 15.16 -18.34
CA ALA A 222 6.25 13.95 -17.80
C ALA A 222 7.59 14.24 -17.12
N PHE A 223 7.91 13.42 -16.12
CA PHE A 223 9.26 13.23 -15.62
C PHE A 223 9.94 12.14 -16.45
N ILE A 224 11.16 12.41 -16.92
CA ILE A 224 12.02 11.40 -17.54
C ILE A 224 13.12 11.06 -16.55
N ILE A 225 13.14 9.80 -16.12
CA ILE A 225 14.00 9.30 -15.06
C ILE A 225 14.93 8.24 -15.62
N ALA A 226 16.22 8.34 -15.31
CA ALA A 226 17.21 7.34 -15.66
C ALA A 226 17.04 6.06 -14.82
N SER A 227 17.58 4.94 -15.30
CA SER A 227 17.49 3.66 -14.61
C SER A 227 18.12 3.67 -13.21
N ASP A 228 19.05 4.58 -12.94
CA ASP A 228 19.68 4.77 -11.63
C ASP A 228 18.90 5.71 -10.68
N GLY A 229 17.73 6.18 -11.10
CA GLY A 229 16.82 7.01 -10.29
C GLY A 229 17.04 8.52 -10.41
N VAL A 230 17.95 8.97 -11.27
CA VAL A 230 18.17 10.40 -11.52
C VAL A 230 17.08 10.96 -12.44
N ILE A 231 16.43 12.05 -12.03
CA ILE A 231 15.54 12.85 -12.89
C ILE A 231 16.43 13.56 -13.92
N GLU A 232 16.37 13.09 -15.16
CA GLU A 232 17.11 13.69 -16.26
C GLU A 232 16.38 14.92 -16.80
N LYS A 233 15.05 14.83 -16.90
CA LYS A 233 14.19 15.96 -17.25
C LYS A 233 12.86 15.92 -16.51
N SER A 234 12.26 17.10 -16.31
CA SER A 234 10.87 17.24 -15.87
C SER A 234 10.09 18.14 -16.83
N ARG A 235 8.76 18.18 -16.67
CA ARG A 235 7.85 18.98 -17.52
C ARG A 235 8.01 18.70 -19.02
N GLN A 236 8.04 17.42 -19.38
CA GLN A 236 8.24 17.00 -20.76
C GLN A 236 6.91 16.66 -21.44
N MET A 237 6.59 17.31 -22.55
CA MET A 237 5.46 16.89 -23.39
C MET A 237 5.92 15.73 -24.27
N LEU A 238 5.22 14.60 -24.20
CA LEU A 238 5.56 13.42 -25.01
C LEU A 238 4.84 13.48 -26.36
N GLU A 239 5.61 13.48 -27.43
CA GLU A 239 5.12 13.51 -28.81
C GLU A 239 5.20 12.11 -29.42
N VAL A 240 4.20 11.30 -29.08
CA VAL A 240 4.13 9.90 -29.48
C VAL A 240 2.83 9.62 -30.22
N SER A 241 2.93 8.93 -31.36
CA SER A 241 1.74 8.45 -32.10
C SER A 241 1.06 7.30 -31.35
N HIS A 242 -0.27 7.34 -31.34
CA HIS A 242 -1.16 6.42 -30.62
C HIS A 242 -1.73 5.31 -31.51
N GLU A 243 -1.28 5.20 -32.76
CA GLU A 243 -1.72 4.16 -33.72
C GLU A 243 -1.61 2.77 -33.10
N ASP A 244 -2.63 1.91 -33.25
CA ASP A 244 -2.64 0.52 -32.75
C ASP A 244 -2.59 0.30 -31.22
N LEU A 245 -2.94 1.31 -30.41
CA LEU A 245 -3.10 1.12 -28.96
C LEU A 245 -4.56 0.79 -28.59
N THR A 246 -4.76 -0.35 -27.94
CA THR A 246 -6.04 -0.70 -27.32
C THR A 246 -6.03 -0.25 -25.85
N MET A 247 -6.79 0.80 -25.54
CA MET A 247 -6.97 1.28 -24.16
C MET A 247 -8.44 1.24 -23.74
N SER A 248 -8.66 1.09 -22.43
CA SER A 248 -9.99 1.19 -21.84
C SER A 248 -10.56 2.60 -22.00
N LYS A 249 -11.86 2.67 -22.30
CA LYS A 249 -12.58 3.95 -22.43
C LYS A 249 -12.50 4.74 -21.12
N GLY A 250 -12.35 6.07 -21.23
CA GLY A 250 -12.34 6.98 -20.07
C GLY A 250 -10.95 7.35 -19.53
N LEU A 251 -9.86 6.87 -20.15
CA LEU A 251 -8.49 7.26 -19.80
C LEU A 251 -8.03 8.51 -20.58
N GLY A 252 -7.49 9.50 -19.87
CA GLY A 252 -7.04 10.78 -20.42
C GLY A 252 -5.66 10.77 -21.10
N ALA A 253 -5.23 11.93 -21.61
CA ALA A 253 -4.03 12.07 -22.46
C ALA A 253 -2.73 11.50 -21.88
N ARG A 254 -2.49 11.61 -20.55
CA ARG A 254 -1.28 11.04 -19.91
C ARG A 254 -1.21 9.52 -20.00
N HIS A 255 -2.35 8.83 -19.97
CA HIS A 255 -2.38 7.37 -20.12
C HIS A 255 -2.05 6.95 -21.55
N TRP A 256 -2.60 7.67 -22.53
CA TRP A 256 -2.30 7.47 -23.95
C TRP A 256 -0.81 7.69 -24.25
N ALA A 257 -0.25 8.79 -23.75
CA ALA A 257 1.17 9.08 -23.87
C ALA A 257 2.05 7.98 -23.20
N ALA A 258 1.65 7.49 -22.02
CA ALA A 258 2.36 6.43 -21.30
C ALA A 258 2.38 5.10 -22.06
N ALA A 259 1.24 4.67 -22.59
CA ALA A 259 1.16 3.47 -23.43
C ALA A 259 1.98 3.64 -24.71
N ALA A 260 1.86 4.78 -25.39
CA ALA A 260 2.59 5.02 -26.63
C ALA A 260 4.12 5.08 -26.44
N ILE A 261 4.61 5.76 -25.40
CA ILE A 261 6.06 5.88 -25.14
C ILE A 261 6.66 4.55 -24.68
N SER A 262 5.97 3.81 -23.82
CA SER A 262 6.42 2.49 -23.36
C SER A 262 6.41 1.42 -24.46
N ARG A 263 5.65 1.62 -25.54
CA ARG A 263 5.69 0.77 -26.73
C ARG A 263 6.84 1.09 -27.67
N LYS A 264 7.16 2.38 -27.85
CA LYS A 264 8.24 2.83 -28.74
C LYS A 264 9.63 2.66 -28.12
N THR A 265 9.70 2.57 -26.80
CA THR A 265 10.95 2.50 -26.03
C THR A 265 10.93 1.30 -25.11
N LYS A 266 12.07 1.00 -24.46
CA LYS A 266 12.14 -0.02 -23.40
C LYS A 266 11.91 0.57 -22.00
N ALA A 267 11.30 1.75 -21.94
CA ALA A 267 11.01 2.45 -20.68
C ALA A 267 9.70 1.96 -20.07
N ILE A 268 9.61 2.03 -18.75
CA ILE A 268 8.36 1.82 -18.02
C ILE A 268 7.71 3.19 -17.81
N ALA A 269 6.43 3.31 -18.10
CA ALA A 269 5.67 4.53 -17.85
C ALA A 269 4.70 4.34 -16.67
N VAL A 270 4.77 5.22 -15.67
CA VAL A 270 3.94 5.21 -14.46
C VAL A 270 3.04 6.44 -14.47
N VAL A 271 1.73 6.24 -14.46
CA VAL A 271 0.73 7.32 -14.51
C VAL A 271 -0.07 7.35 -13.23
N VAL A 272 -0.14 8.51 -12.58
CA VAL A 272 -1.10 8.83 -11.53
C VAL A 272 -2.33 9.48 -12.15
N SER A 273 -3.51 8.88 -11.97
CA SER A 273 -4.76 9.47 -12.42
C SER A 273 -5.15 10.63 -11.52
N GLN A 274 -5.37 11.82 -12.10
CA GLN A 274 -5.80 12.98 -11.34
C GLN A 274 -7.18 12.78 -10.72
N SER A 275 -8.15 12.18 -11.41
CA SER A 275 -9.51 12.05 -10.90
C SER A 275 -9.67 10.99 -9.82
N THR A 276 -8.88 9.92 -9.91
CA THR A 276 -9.07 8.72 -9.07
C THR A 276 -7.93 8.47 -8.10
N GLY A 277 -6.76 9.11 -8.28
CA GLY A 277 -5.55 8.80 -7.52
C GLY A 277 -4.92 7.44 -7.88
N THR A 278 -5.56 6.64 -8.73
CA THR A 278 -5.06 5.33 -9.16
C THR A 278 -3.76 5.45 -9.95
N VAL A 279 -2.75 4.68 -9.54
CA VAL A 279 -1.47 4.55 -10.24
C VAL A 279 -1.56 3.39 -11.24
N ARG A 280 -1.05 3.60 -12.46
CA ARG A 280 -1.03 2.60 -13.53
C ARG A 280 0.35 2.51 -14.15
N LEU A 281 0.84 1.30 -14.33
CA LEU A 281 2.12 1.01 -14.97
C LEU A 281 1.89 0.47 -16.39
N TYR A 282 2.60 1.06 -17.35
CA TYR A 282 2.62 0.63 -18.74
C TYR A 282 4.02 0.16 -19.14
N GLN A 283 4.06 -0.97 -19.82
CA GLN A 283 5.26 -1.57 -20.40
C GLN A 283 4.89 -2.17 -21.76
N ASP A 284 5.74 -1.95 -22.77
CA ASP A 284 5.53 -2.44 -24.13
C ASP A 284 4.16 -2.05 -24.73
N GLY A 285 3.58 -0.93 -24.28
CA GLY A 285 2.26 -0.45 -24.70
C GLY A 285 1.07 -1.04 -23.97
N HIS A 286 1.30 -1.97 -23.05
CA HIS A 286 0.25 -2.65 -22.30
C HIS A 286 0.21 -2.18 -20.85
N LEU A 287 -1.01 -2.12 -20.28
CA LEU A 287 -1.19 -1.93 -18.85
C LEU A 287 -0.78 -3.22 -18.13
N VAL A 288 0.34 -3.19 -17.41
CA VAL A 288 0.87 -4.36 -16.71
C VAL A 288 0.52 -4.38 -15.23
N MET A 289 0.19 -3.22 -14.65
CA MET A 289 -0.15 -3.14 -13.23
C MET A 289 -1.02 -1.92 -12.91
N ARG A 290 -1.93 -2.10 -11.95
CA ARG A 290 -2.86 -1.08 -11.45
C ARG A 290 -2.83 -1.07 -9.93
N ILE A 291 -2.73 0.12 -9.34
CA ILE A 291 -2.65 0.34 -7.90
C ILE A 291 -3.69 1.37 -7.55
N GLU A 292 -4.73 0.97 -6.84
CA GLU A 292 -5.72 1.92 -6.32
C GLU A 292 -5.15 2.68 -5.12
N PRO A 293 -5.49 3.97 -4.95
CA PRO A 293 -5.17 4.64 -3.70
C PRO A 293 -5.98 3.96 -2.60
N MET A 294 -5.31 3.50 -1.56
CA MET A 294 -6.01 3.06 -0.34
C MET A 294 -6.78 4.26 0.20
N ASP A 295 -8.09 4.12 0.32
CA ASP A 295 -8.96 5.15 0.87
C ASP A 295 -8.41 5.60 2.24
N LYS A 296 -8.57 6.89 2.54
CA LYS A 296 -8.45 7.38 3.91
C LYS A 296 -9.49 6.59 4.70
N ALA A 297 -9.08 5.55 5.42
CA ALA A 297 -9.93 4.90 6.41
C ALA A 297 -10.56 6.03 7.24
N VAL A 298 -11.88 5.99 7.43
CA VAL A 298 -12.62 6.97 8.22
C VAL A 298 -12.00 6.96 9.62
N LYS A 299 -11.06 7.87 9.86
CA LYS A 299 -10.58 8.16 11.20
C LYS A 299 -11.73 8.92 11.85
N TRP A 300 -12.32 8.36 12.89
CA TRP A 300 -12.92 9.19 13.92
C TRP A 300 -11.82 10.16 14.37
N GLN A 301 -11.98 11.42 14.01
CA GLN A 301 -11.14 12.49 14.51
C GLN A 301 -11.72 12.92 15.85
N GLU A 302 -10.94 12.81 16.92
CA GLU A 302 -11.26 13.57 18.12
C GLU A 302 -11.28 15.05 17.74
N PHE A 303 -12.36 15.75 18.09
CA PHE A 303 -12.41 17.20 17.97
C PHE A 303 -11.35 17.79 18.90
N ASN A 304 -10.21 18.18 18.36
CA ASN A 304 -9.26 19.01 19.09
C ASN A 304 -9.79 20.45 19.05
N PHE A 305 -10.67 20.77 20.00
CA PHE A 305 -11.09 22.15 20.26
C PHE A 305 -10.11 22.76 21.26
N GLU A 306 -9.20 23.61 20.79
CA GLU A 306 -8.48 24.53 21.66
C GLU A 306 -9.38 25.75 21.90
N PRO A 307 -9.93 25.96 23.12
CA PRO A 307 -10.64 27.20 23.40
C PRO A 307 -9.68 28.39 23.26
N PRO A 308 -10.14 29.54 22.73
CA PRO A 308 -9.31 30.73 22.62
C PRO A 308 -8.79 31.11 24.02
N SER A 309 -7.50 31.42 24.10
CA SER A 309 -6.86 31.86 25.34
C SER A 309 -7.60 33.07 25.89
N SER A 310 -8.16 32.95 27.10
CA SER A 310 -8.69 34.08 27.83
C SER A 310 -7.52 34.95 28.28
N SER A 311 -7.16 35.96 27.50
CA SER A 311 -6.34 37.07 28.01
C SER A 311 -7.15 37.78 29.10
N PRO A 312 -6.66 37.93 30.34
CA PRO A 312 -7.29 38.84 31.28
C PRO A 312 -7.20 40.27 30.73
N PRO A 313 -8.19 41.14 30.98
CA PRO A 313 -8.03 42.56 30.67
C PRO A 313 -6.87 43.12 31.50
N ASP A 314 -5.91 43.75 30.83
CA ASP A 314 -4.84 44.50 31.47
C ASP A 314 -5.45 45.55 32.40
N ASN A 315 -5.00 45.55 33.66
CA ASN A 315 -5.23 46.63 34.63
C ASN A 315 -4.21 47.75 34.43
#